data_AF-A0A3P9MED7-F1
#
_entry.id   AF-A0A3P9MED7-F1
#
_cell.length_a   1.000
_cell.length_b   1.000
_cell.length_c   1.000
_cell.angle_alpha   90.00
_cell.angle_beta   90.00
_cell.angle_gamma   90.00
#
_symmetry.space_group_name_H-M   'P 1'
#
loop_
_entity.id
_entity.type
_entity.pdbx_description
1 polymer ?
#
loop_
_entity_poly.entity_id
_entity_poly.type
_entity_poly.pdbx_seq_one_letter_code
_entity_poly.pdbx_strand_id
1 'polypeptide(L)'
;MPNMLGHKTQDEAGLEVHQFSPLVNVQCSPHLKPFLCSVYTPKCVSGRRQAPCKTLCEQARSSCEPLLRKFGFQWPETLNCEEFTSESCEQSQGNPVTPVPPPTCQRITVPLCANLPYTETIMPNMLGHKTQDEAATAIRQFSSLVRGQCSSHLKPFLCSVYTPKCVSGRAQPPCRSLCEKAKSECATSMKKLHFQWPEALKCEAFTTESCEEGQNVLVAPTLPTPTCQRITVPLCADLPYNDTIMPNILGHKSQDEAGSAVFQFLPLVGTKCSPHLKPFLCSVYTPKCVSGSRQAPCRALCEQARSGCLPILTIFGFQWPQHLKCEAFTLESCE
;
A
#
# COMPACT_ATOMS: atom_id res chain seq x y z
N MET A 1 -1.82 16.35 28.31
CA MET A 1 -2.24 14.97 28.63
C MET A 1 -2.21 14.81 30.15
N PRO A 2 -3.18 14.12 30.77
CA PRO A 2 -4.18 13.25 30.13
C PRO A 2 -5.33 14.00 29.45
N ASN A 3 -5.99 13.38 28.45
CA ASN A 3 -7.23 13.91 27.86
C ASN A 3 -8.45 13.59 28.75
N MET A 4 -9.65 14.00 28.31
CA MET A 4 -10.87 13.87 29.13
C MET A 4 -11.31 12.42 29.35
N LEU A 5 -10.94 11.52 28.43
CA LEU A 5 -11.22 10.09 28.50
C LEU A 5 -10.14 9.32 29.28
N GLY A 6 -9.15 10.02 29.85
CA GLY A 6 -8.11 9.42 30.68
C GLY A 6 -6.89 8.90 29.92
N HIS A 7 -6.83 9.07 28.59
CA HIS A 7 -5.65 8.69 27.80
C HIS A 7 -4.42 9.50 28.24
N LYS A 8 -3.31 8.81 28.48
CA LYS A 8 -2.06 9.41 28.97
C LYS A 8 -1.15 9.83 27.82
N THR A 9 -1.26 9.16 26.67
CA THR A 9 -0.44 9.42 25.48
C THR A 9 -1.30 9.73 24.26
N GLN A 10 -0.69 10.36 23.25
CA GLN A 10 -1.38 10.61 21.97
C GLN A 10 -1.64 9.32 21.19
N ASP A 11 -0.76 8.32 21.34
CA ASP A 11 -0.91 7.02 20.68
C ASP A 11 -2.13 6.26 21.21
N GLU A 12 -2.33 6.24 22.54
CA GLU A 12 -3.53 5.67 23.16
C GLU A 12 -4.81 6.34 22.65
N ALA A 13 -4.84 7.69 22.67
CA ALA A 13 -5.99 8.46 22.17
C ALA A 13 -6.20 8.25 20.66
N GLY A 14 -5.12 8.09 19.89
CA GLY A 14 -5.12 7.83 18.46
C GLY A 14 -5.73 6.48 18.10
N LEU A 15 -5.41 5.44 18.87
CA LEU A 15 -5.99 4.10 18.69
C LEU A 15 -7.50 4.11 18.91
N GLU A 16 -7.98 4.76 19.98
CA GLU A 16 -9.42 4.80 20.27
C GLU A 16 -10.18 5.68 19.26
N VAL A 17 -9.68 6.88 18.93
CA VAL A 17 -10.37 7.77 17.98
C VAL A 17 -10.45 7.18 16.56
N HIS A 18 -9.53 6.27 16.20
CA HIS A 18 -9.52 5.61 14.89
C HIS A 18 -10.78 4.74 14.66
N GLN A 19 -11.50 4.34 15.72
CA GLN A 19 -12.78 3.62 15.56
C GLN A 19 -13.84 4.44 14.82
N PHE A 20 -13.72 5.77 14.79
CA PHE A 20 -14.63 6.67 14.09
C PHE A 20 -14.24 6.94 12.63
N SER A 21 -13.13 6.38 12.13
CA SER A 21 -12.67 6.56 10.75
C SER A 21 -13.77 6.28 9.71
N PRO A 22 -14.61 5.23 9.83
CA PRO A 22 -15.72 5.02 8.89
C PRO A 22 -16.69 6.21 8.81
N LEU A 23 -17.07 6.79 9.94
CA LEU A 23 -17.99 7.94 9.99
C LEU A 23 -17.35 9.21 9.43
N VAL A 24 -16.06 9.43 9.72
CA VAL A 24 -15.30 10.57 9.19
C VAL A 24 -15.17 10.47 7.67
N ASN A 25 -14.90 9.27 7.14
CA ASN A 25 -14.75 9.02 5.71
C ASN A 25 -16.07 9.15 4.94
N VAL A 26 -17.18 8.70 5.54
CA VAL A 26 -18.53 8.91 4.99
C VAL A 26 -18.96 10.38 5.09
N GLN A 27 -18.28 11.19 5.90
CA GLN A 27 -18.58 12.61 6.12
C GLN A 27 -20.03 12.83 6.59
N CYS A 28 -20.51 12.00 7.52
CA CYS A 28 -21.88 12.12 8.03
C CYS A 28 -22.19 13.47 8.69
N SER A 29 -21.18 14.17 9.21
CA SER A 29 -21.29 15.53 9.74
C SER A 29 -20.00 16.32 9.51
N PRO A 30 -20.07 17.60 9.10
CA PRO A 30 -18.90 18.47 9.10
C PRO A 30 -18.38 18.76 10.51
N HIS A 31 -19.20 18.52 11.55
CA HIS A 31 -18.89 18.76 12.95
C HIS A 31 -18.23 17.57 13.64
N LEU A 32 -18.28 16.36 13.05
CA LEU A 32 -17.76 15.15 13.67
C LEU A 32 -16.25 15.23 13.93
N LYS A 33 -15.46 15.60 12.93
CA LYS A 33 -14.00 15.67 13.07
C LYS A 33 -13.58 16.75 14.09
N PRO A 34 -14.10 17.99 14.03
CA PRO A 34 -13.86 18.99 15.08
C PRO A 34 -14.24 18.49 16.47
N PHE A 35 -15.41 17.84 16.62
CA PHE A 35 -15.87 17.29 17.88
C PHE A 35 -14.88 16.24 18.44
N LEU A 36 -14.56 15.20 17.65
CA LEU A 36 -13.63 14.15 18.07
C LEU A 36 -12.26 14.72 18.45
N CYS A 37 -11.72 15.67 17.68
CA CYS A 37 -10.47 16.33 18.05
C CYS A 37 -10.58 17.09 19.38
N SER A 38 -11.68 17.78 19.65
CA SER A 38 -11.86 18.48 20.94
C SER A 38 -11.96 17.54 22.15
N VAL A 39 -12.39 16.28 21.97
CA VAL A 39 -12.42 15.27 23.04
C VAL A 39 -11.07 14.57 23.21
N TYR A 40 -10.52 14.05 22.11
CA TYR A 40 -9.33 13.18 22.12
C TYR A 40 -8.01 13.98 22.16
N THR A 41 -7.98 15.15 21.53
CA THR A 41 -6.82 16.05 21.46
C THR A 41 -7.20 17.49 21.83
N PRO A 42 -7.73 17.72 23.06
CA PRO A 42 -8.27 19.01 23.47
C PRO A 42 -7.21 20.11 23.42
N LYS A 43 -7.64 21.32 23.05
CA LYS A 43 -6.81 22.53 23.12
C LYS A 43 -6.33 22.71 24.57
N CYS A 44 -5.06 23.08 24.72
CA CYS A 44 -4.49 23.46 26.00
C CYS A 44 -4.39 24.98 26.07
N VAL A 45 -5.04 25.60 27.06
CA VAL A 45 -4.95 27.04 27.33
C VAL A 45 -4.48 27.20 28.76
N SER A 46 -3.34 27.88 28.94
CA SER A 46 -2.73 28.11 30.26
C SER A 46 -2.55 26.81 31.09
N GLY A 47 -2.13 25.73 30.42
CA GLY A 47 -1.91 24.43 31.06
C GLY A 47 -3.18 23.63 31.36
N ARG A 48 -4.37 24.16 31.05
CA ARG A 48 -5.66 23.47 31.24
C ARG A 48 -6.22 23.01 29.91
N ARG A 49 -6.66 21.75 29.87
CA ARG A 49 -7.42 21.20 28.74
C ARG A 49 -8.79 21.86 28.67
N GLN A 50 -9.22 22.22 27.47
CA GLN A 50 -10.55 22.77 27.23
C GLN A 50 -11.53 21.65 26.92
N ALA A 51 -12.72 21.72 27.52
CA ALA A 51 -13.81 20.78 27.24
C ALA A 51 -14.47 21.09 25.89
N PRO A 52 -14.98 20.07 25.17
CA PRO A 52 -15.74 20.29 23.95
C PRO A 52 -17.08 20.95 24.25
N CYS A 53 -17.62 21.64 23.25
CA CYS A 53 -18.94 22.23 23.33
C CYS A 53 -20.04 21.17 23.23
N LYS A 54 -21.04 21.25 24.11
CA LYS A 54 -22.27 20.43 24.02
C LYS A 54 -22.92 20.53 22.64
N THR A 55 -23.07 21.75 22.12
CA THR A 55 -23.66 22.00 20.81
C THR A 55 -22.88 21.35 19.66
N LEU A 56 -21.54 21.36 19.72
CA LEU A 56 -20.69 20.71 18.73
C LEU A 56 -20.86 19.18 18.76
N CYS A 57 -20.98 18.60 19.97
CA CYS A 57 -21.31 17.19 20.14
C CYS A 57 -22.67 16.85 19.54
N GLU A 58 -23.71 17.62 19.85
CA GLU A 58 -25.08 17.38 19.37
C GLU A 58 -25.18 17.48 17.84
N GLN A 59 -24.46 18.42 17.23
CA GLN A 59 -24.36 18.56 15.77
C GLN A 59 -23.66 17.35 15.11
N ALA A 60 -22.59 16.84 15.73
CA ALA A 60 -21.94 15.63 15.27
C ALA A 60 -22.85 14.40 15.43
N ARG A 61 -23.45 14.22 16.62
CA ARG A 61 -24.32 13.10 16.97
C ARG A 61 -25.56 13.05 16.08
N SER A 62 -26.28 14.16 15.94
CA SER A 62 -27.55 14.19 15.21
C SER A 62 -27.44 13.75 13.74
N SER A 63 -26.31 14.04 13.07
CA SER A 63 -26.11 13.61 11.69
C SER A 63 -25.49 12.21 11.55
N CYS A 64 -24.68 11.77 12.53
CA CYS A 64 -23.93 10.51 12.44
C CYS A 64 -24.59 9.33 13.18
N GLU A 65 -25.36 9.58 14.24
CA GLU A 65 -26.04 8.55 15.01
C GLU A 65 -27.07 7.74 14.19
N PRO A 66 -27.89 8.34 13.30
CA PRO A 66 -28.79 7.56 12.46
C PRO A 66 -28.05 6.55 11.57
N LEU A 67 -26.85 6.93 11.10
CA LEU A 67 -25.99 6.05 10.31
C LEU A 67 -25.45 4.90 11.16
N LEU A 68 -24.98 5.16 12.39
CA LEU A 68 -24.57 4.11 13.33
C LEU A 68 -25.70 3.14 13.62
N ARG A 69 -26.90 3.65 13.93
CA ARG A 69 -28.08 2.84 14.22
C ARG A 69 -28.48 1.94 13.05
N LYS A 70 -28.34 2.42 11.80
CA LYS A 70 -28.57 1.61 10.59
C LYS A 70 -27.72 0.34 10.56
N PHE A 71 -26.52 0.39 11.13
CA PHE A 71 -25.59 -0.75 11.20
C PHE A 71 -25.58 -1.44 12.58
N GLY A 72 -26.57 -1.18 13.44
CA GLY A 72 -26.70 -1.81 14.76
C GLY A 72 -25.76 -1.25 15.83
N PHE A 73 -25.12 -0.10 15.58
CA PHE A 73 -24.27 0.57 16.55
C PHE A 73 -25.01 1.73 17.23
N GLN A 74 -24.66 2.02 18.48
CA GLN A 74 -25.18 3.15 19.23
C GLN A 74 -24.12 4.25 19.32
N TRP A 75 -24.56 5.48 19.57
CA TRP A 75 -23.62 6.55 19.90
C TRP A 75 -22.90 6.22 21.23
N PRO A 76 -21.57 6.33 21.31
CA PRO A 76 -20.84 5.89 22.51
C PRO A 76 -21.18 6.69 23.76
N GLU A 77 -21.37 6.01 24.88
CA GLU A 77 -21.63 6.63 26.19
C GLU A 77 -20.49 7.55 26.65
N THR A 78 -19.25 7.23 26.28
CA THR A 78 -18.07 8.09 26.56
C THR A 78 -18.14 9.44 25.83
N LEU A 79 -19.00 9.57 24.83
CA LEU A 79 -19.25 10.79 24.06
C LEU A 79 -20.67 11.33 24.29
N ASN A 80 -21.27 11.04 25.45
CA ASN A 80 -22.59 11.56 25.81
C ASN A 80 -22.56 13.10 25.86
N CYS A 81 -23.34 13.74 24.99
CA CYS A 81 -23.35 15.20 24.88
C CYS A 81 -23.87 15.91 26.14
N GLU A 82 -24.62 15.22 27.01
CA GLU A 82 -25.10 15.77 28.28
C GLU A 82 -23.98 15.99 29.31
N GLU A 83 -22.83 15.33 29.14
CA GLU A 83 -21.64 15.50 30.00
C GLU A 83 -20.83 16.77 29.66
N PHE A 84 -21.21 17.49 28.59
CA PHE A 84 -20.50 18.69 28.14
C PHE A 84 -21.27 19.96 28.48
N THR A 85 -20.53 21.02 28.79
CA THR A 85 -21.09 22.33 29.16
C THR A 85 -21.18 23.26 27.94
N SER A 86 -22.14 24.18 27.97
CA SER A 86 -22.29 25.24 26.94
C SER A 86 -21.65 26.58 27.34
N GLU A 87 -21.18 26.72 28.58
CA GLU A 87 -20.86 28.01 29.21
C GLU A 87 -19.52 28.65 28.78
N SER A 88 -18.70 27.91 28.03
CA SER A 88 -17.40 28.40 27.53
C SER A 88 -17.16 28.00 26.08
N CYS A 89 -18.23 27.92 25.30
CA CYS A 89 -18.14 27.92 23.86
C CYS A 89 -17.77 29.33 23.42
N GLU A 90 -16.48 29.67 23.46
CA GLU A 90 -16.00 30.74 22.59
C GLU A 90 -16.49 30.35 21.20
N GLN A 91 -17.40 31.17 20.66
CA GLN A 91 -17.61 31.23 19.24
C GLN A 91 -16.24 31.61 18.68
N SER A 92 -15.40 30.62 18.42
CA SER A 92 -14.48 30.72 17.32
C SER A 92 -15.38 30.86 16.10
N GLN A 93 -15.82 32.11 15.84
CA GLN A 93 -15.67 32.66 14.51
C GLN A 93 -14.33 32.13 14.06
N GLY A 94 -14.37 31.13 13.18
CA GLY A 94 -13.16 30.46 12.76
C GLY A 94 -12.18 31.57 12.42
N ASN A 95 -11.04 31.62 13.11
CA ASN A 95 -9.85 32.08 12.40
C ASN A 95 -9.94 31.38 11.07
N PRO A 96 -10.03 32.10 9.94
CA PRO A 96 -10.21 31.47 8.65
C PRO A 96 -9.16 30.38 8.63
N VAL A 97 -9.63 29.13 8.65
CA VAL A 97 -8.77 28.00 8.37
C VAL A 97 -8.21 28.42 7.04
N THR A 98 -6.95 28.89 7.02
CA THR A 98 -6.24 29.17 5.77
C THR A 98 -6.58 27.96 4.94
N PRO A 99 -7.35 28.13 3.84
CA PRO A 99 -8.01 27.00 3.21
C PRO A 99 -6.88 26.04 2.88
N VAL A 100 -6.78 24.96 3.67
CA VAL A 100 -5.91 23.86 3.32
C VAL A 100 -6.43 23.50 1.95
N PRO A 101 -5.62 23.63 0.89
CA PRO A 101 -6.09 23.37 -0.47
C PRO A 101 -6.87 22.07 -0.42
N PRO A 102 -8.10 22.02 -0.93
CA PRO A 102 -8.91 20.82 -0.87
C PRO A 102 -8.05 19.67 -1.35
N PRO A 103 -7.96 18.55 -0.60
CA PRO A 103 -7.04 17.48 -0.92
C PRO A 103 -7.31 17.03 -2.35
N THR A 104 -6.36 17.31 -3.24
CA THR A 104 -6.48 17.00 -4.65
C THR A 104 -6.03 15.56 -4.87
N CYS A 105 -6.60 14.91 -5.89
CA CYS A 105 -6.04 13.66 -6.38
C CYS A 105 -4.56 13.88 -6.75
N GLN A 106 -3.72 12.92 -6.41
CA GLN A 106 -2.29 12.91 -6.71
C GLN A 106 -1.89 11.55 -7.27
N ARG A 107 -0.88 11.51 -8.13
CA ARG A 107 -0.40 10.24 -8.69
C ARG A 107 0.18 9.34 -7.60
N ILE A 108 -0.03 8.04 -7.75
CA ILE A 108 0.57 7.04 -6.87
C ILE A 108 2.07 6.98 -7.11
N THR A 109 2.85 7.16 -6.06
CA THR A 109 4.32 7.03 -6.03
C THR A 109 4.78 5.86 -5.17
N VAL A 110 3.87 5.24 -4.41
CA VAL A 110 4.17 4.08 -3.55
C VAL A 110 4.56 2.88 -4.41
N PRO A 111 5.82 2.39 -4.36
CA PRO A 111 6.30 1.38 -5.31
C PRO A 111 5.51 0.06 -5.28
N LEU A 112 5.07 -0.37 -4.10
CA LEU A 112 4.25 -1.58 -3.97
C LEU A 112 2.93 -1.47 -4.73
N CYS A 113 2.38 -0.26 -4.81
CA CYS A 113 1.10 0.08 -5.43
C CYS A 113 1.24 0.65 -6.84
N ALA A 114 2.37 0.42 -7.50
CA ALA A 114 2.51 0.64 -8.93
C ALA A 114 1.64 -0.36 -9.73
N ASN A 115 1.28 0.03 -10.96
CA ASN A 115 0.53 -0.77 -11.93
C ASN A 115 -0.84 -1.27 -11.43
N LEU A 116 -1.56 -0.43 -10.71
CA LEU A 116 -2.96 -0.65 -10.35
C LEU A 116 -3.89 -0.22 -11.50
N PRO A 117 -5.15 -0.66 -11.51
CA PRO A 117 -6.16 -0.21 -12.48
C PRO A 117 -6.52 1.28 -12.35
N TYR A 118 -6.00 1.96 -11.33
CA TYR A 118 -6.10 3.39 -11.13
C TYR A 118 -4.71 3.97 -10.83
N THR A 119 -4.50 5.23 -11.19
CA THR A 119 -3.20 5.91 -11.06
C THR A 119 -3.22 7.06 -10.06
N GLU A 120 -4.40 7.45 -9.59
CA GLU A 120 -4.60 8.58 -8.70
C GLU A 120 -5.11 8.16 -7.32
N THR A 121 -4.53 8.74 -6.29
CA THR A 121 -4.88 8.56 -4.88
C THR A 121 -5.10 9.91 -4.22
N ILE A 122 -5.59 9.90 -2.98
CA ILE A 122 -5.83 11.09 -2.18
C ILE A 122 -5.30 10.88 -0.76
N MET A 123 -4.76 11.95 -0.17
CA MET A 123 -4.27 11.95 1.21
C MET A 123 -5.03 12.97 2.07
N PRO A 124 -5.21 12.72 3.38
CA PRO A 124 -4.78 11.53 4.10
C PRO A 124 -5.53 10.27 3.68
N ASN A 125 -4.86 9.11 3.71
CA ASN A 125 -5.51 7.84 3.42
C ASN A 125 -6.44 7.41 4.58
N MET A 126 -7.12 6.28 4.41
CA MET A 126 -8.11 5.81 5.39
C MET A 126 -7.53 5.44 6.76
N LEU A 127 -6.21 5.24 6.84
CA LEU A 127 -5.48 4.97 8.08
C LEU A 127 -4.90 6.25 8.70
N GLY A 128 -5.19 7.42 8.11
CA GLY A 128 -4.74 8.72 8.61
C GLY A 128 -3.32 9.13 8.19
N HIS A 129 -2.62 8.34 7.37
CA HIS A 129 -1.31 8.76 6.85
C HIS A 129 -1.48 10.01 5.99
N LYS A 130 -0.68 11.04 6.26
CA LYS A 130 -0.80 12.36 5.60
C LYS A 130 -0.09 12.39 4.26
N THR A 131 0.86 11.48 4.04
CA THR A 131 1.69 11.43 2.84
C THR A 131 1.77 10.00 2.29
N GLN A 132 2.11 9.90 0.99
CA GLN A 132 2.40 8.60 0.38
C GLN A 132 3.65 7.95 0.94
N ASP A 133 4.63 8.72 1.43
CA ASP A 133 5.85 8.17 2.04
C ASP A 133 5.57 7.52 3.39
N GLU A 134 4.71 8.13 4.22
CA GLU A 134 4.21 7.52 5.45
C GLU A 134 3.47 6.21 5.12
N ALA A 135 2.56 6.24 4.15
CA ALA A 135 1.82 5.05 3.70
C ALA A 135 2.76 3.97 3.14
N ALA A 136 3.78 4.36 2.36
CA ALA A 136 4.78 3.47 1.79
C ALA A 136 5.65 2.83 2.88
N THR A 137 5.94 3.54 3.97
CA THR A 137 6.68 3.00 5.09
C THR A 137 5.84 1.98 5.85
N ALA A 138 4.57 2.30 6.13
CA ALA A 138 3.67 1.42 6.86
C ALA A 138 3.29 0.15 6.07
N ILE A 139 3.08 0.23 4.76
CA ILE A 139 2.73 -0.93 3.93
C ILE A 139 3.90 -1.93 3.75
N ARG A 140 5.15 -1.52 3.95
CA ARG A 140 6.34 -2.40 3.82
C ARG A 140 6.33 -3.60 4.75
N GLN A 141 5.61 -3.56 5.87
CA GLN A 141 5.50 -4.72 6.76
C GLN A 141 4.91 -5.96 6.05
N PHE A 142 4.11 -5.75 5.00
CA PHE A 142 3.51 -6.83 4.20
C PHE A 142 4.42 -7.35 3.08
N SER A 143 5.63 -6.80 2.91
CA SER A 143 6.50 -7.13 1.76
C SER A 143 6.77 -8.62 1.62
N SER A 144 6.96 -9.34 2.73
CA SER A 144 7.21 -10.79 2.72
C SER A 144 5.99 -11.58 2.23
N LEU A 145 4.78 -11.15 2.60
CA LEU A 145 3.52 -11.79 2.18
C LEU A 145 3.21 -11.48 0.71
N VAL A 146 3.40 -10.22 0.30
CA VAL A 146 3.22 -9.79 -1.10
C VAL A 146 4.22 -10.50 -2.03
N ARG A 147 5.50 -10.56 -1.65
CA ARG A 147 6.54 -11.28 -2.40
C ARG A 147 6.28 -12.78 -2.42
N GLY A 148 5.77 -13.34 -1.33
CA GLY A 148 5.36 -14.74 -1.24
C GLY A 148 4.11 -15.08 -2.06
N GLN A 149 3.43 -14.08 -2.63
CA GLN A 149 2.22 -14.23 -3.46
C GLN A 149 1.17 -15.16 -2.84
N CYS A 150 0.97 -15.08 -1.52
CA CYS A 150 0.02 -15.95 -0.82
C CYS A 150 -1.43 -15.72 -1.24
N SER A 151 -1.73 -14.56 -1.84
CA SER A 151 -3.05 -14.20 -2.33
C SER A 151 -2.91 -13.20 -3.47
N SER A 152 -3.66 -13.40 -4.56
CA SER A 152 -3.83 -12.41 -5.62
C SER A 152 -4.61 -11.18 -5.16
N HIS A 153 -5.37 -11.30 -4.07
CA HIS A 153 -6.20 -10.26 -3.48
C HIS A 153 -5.43 -9.36 -2.49
N LEU A 154 -4.27 -9.80 -1.99
CA LEU A 154 -3.52 -9.06 -0.97
C LEU A 154 -3.02 -7.70 -1.45
N LYS A 155 -2.32 -7.62 -2.59
CA LYS A 155 -1.84 -6.33 -3.12
C LYS A 155 -3.01 -5.38 -3.43
N PRO A 156 -4.07 -5.79 -4.15
CA PRO A 156 -5.25 -4.96 -4.35
C PRO A 156 -5.89 -4.46 -3.05
N PHE A 157 -6.03 -5.33 -2.05
CA PHE A 157 -6.56 -4.96 -0.74
C PHE A 157 -5.67 -3.92 -0.04
N LEU A 158 -4.37 -4.17 0.06
CA LEU A 158 -3.47 -3.24 0.74
C LEU A 158 -3.45 -1.88 0.04
N CYS A 159 -3.36 -1.85 -1.29
CA CYS A 159 -3.31 -0.58 -2.01
C CYS A 159 -4.63 0.19 -1.96
N SER A 160 -5.78 -0.48 -1.93
CA SER A 160 -7.07 0.20 -1.72
C SER A 160 -7.23 0.79 -0.31
N VAL A 161 -6.41 0.37 0.66
CA VAL A 161 -6.35 0.98 2.01
C VAL A 161 -5.31 2.09 2.11
N TYR A 162 -4.08 1.82 1.67
CA TYR A 162 -2.93 2.70 1.85
C TYR A 162 -2.80 3.77 0.77
N THR A 163 -3.28 3.50 -0.44
CA THR A 163 -3.31 4.43 -1.57
C THR A 163 -4.67 4.35 -2.26
N PRO A 164 -5.77 4.66 -1.56
CA PRO A 164 -7.13 4.46 -2.09
C PRO A 164 -7.33 5.25 -3.39
N LYS A 165 -8.14 4.70 -4.29
CA LYS A 165 -8.51 5.38 -5.54
C LYS A 165 -9.20 6.70 -5.23
N CYS A 166 -8.77 7.76 -5.91
CA CYS A 166 -9.42 9.06 -5.83
C CYS A 166 -10.58 9.11 -6.82
N VAL A 167 -11.82 9.30 -6.34
CA VAL A 167 -13.01 9.50 -7.17
C VAL A 167 -13.66 10.80 -6.74
N SER A 168 -13.67 11.79 -7.63
CA SER A 168 -14.25 13.12 -7.36
C SER A 168 -13.74 13.75 -6.06
N GLY A 169 -12.43 13.66 -5.80
CA GLY A 169 -11.81 14.20 -4.57
C GLY A 169 -12.14 13.42 -3.29
N ARG A 170 -12.60 12.17 -3.40
CA ARG A 170 -12.90 11.29 -2.26
C ARG A 170 -12.14 9.97 -2.40
N ALA A 171 -11.69 9.42 -1.26
CA ALA A 171 -11.10 8.10 -1.21
C ALA A 171 -12.20 7.04 -1.36
N GLN A 172 -12.04 6.13 -2.33
CA GLN A 172 -12.92 4.96 -2.46
C GLN A 172 -12.40 3.80 -1.58
N PRO A 173 -13.20 3.28 -0.63
CA PRO A 173 -12.78 2.20 0.26
C PRO A 173 -12.84 0.81 -0.40
N PRO A 174 -12.06 -0.18 0.09
CA PRO A 174 -12.19 -1.58 -0.32
C PRO A 174 -13.46 -2.21 0.23
N CYS A 175 -13.92 -3.25 -0.44
CA CYS A 175 -14.96 -4.10 0.12
C CYS A 175 -14.42 -5.02 1.23
N ARG A 176 -15.26 -5.28 2.24
CA ARG A 176 -15.00 -6.27 3.30
C ARG A 176 -14.60 -7.64 2.72
N SER A 177 -15.28 -8.08 1.68
CA SER A 177 -15.01 -9.36 0.99
C SER A 177 -13.58 -9.44 0.41
N LEU A 178 -13.04 -8.32 -0.08
CA LEU A 178 -11.66 -8.25 -0.59
C LEU A 178 -10.64 -8.42 0.55
N CYS A 179 -10.90 -7.80 1.70
CA CYS A 179 -10.10 -7.99 2.91
C CYS A 179 -10.12 -9.44 3.38
N GLU A 180 -11.31 -10.04 3.49
CA GLU A 180 -11.49 -11.40 4.00
C GLU A 180 -10.79 -12.44 3.13
N LYS A 181 -10.89 -12.31 1.79
CA LYS A 181 -10.14 -13.15 0.84
C LYS A 181 -8.63 -13.00 1.03
N ALA A 182 -8.12 -11.77 1.03
CA ALA A 182 -6.68 -11.51 1.23
C ALA A 182 -6.15 -12.09 2.54
N LYS A 183 -6.90 -11.90 3.64
CA LYS A 183 -6.53 -12.39 4.97
C LYS A 183 -6.55 -13.92 5.05
N SER A 184 -7.62 -14.54 4.54
CA SER A 184 -7.79 -16.00 4.61
C SER A 184 -6.80 -16.76 3.73
N GLU A 185 -6.59 -16.32 2.48
CA GLU A 185 -5.63 -16.94 1.56
C GLU A 185 -4.18 -16.84 2.07
N CYS A 186 -3.84 -15.77 2.79
CA CYS A 186 -2.52 -15.59 3.39
C CYS A 186 -2.35 -16.22 4.79
N ALA A 187 -3.37 -16.85 5.37
CA ALA A 187 -3.34 -17.35 6.74
C ALA A 187 -2.18 -18.33 7.02
N THR A 188 -1.91 -19.26 6.12
CA THR A 188 -0.82 -20.24 6.26
C THR A 188 0.55 -19.57 6.24
N SER A 189 0.76 -18.63 5.32
CA SER A 189 2.00 -17.86 5.21
C SER A 189 2.23 -16.97 6.42
N MET A 190 1.17 -16.34 6.93
CA MET A 190 1.22 -15.54 8.16
C MET A 190 1.62 -16.39 9.36
N LYS A 191 1.01 -17.57 9.54
CA LYS A 191 1.37 -18.51 10.61
C LYS A 191 2.85 -18.91 10.54
N LYS A 192 3.36 -19.21 9.33
CA LYS A 192 4.75 -19.59 9.10
C LYS A 192 5.74 -18.45 9.41
N LEU A 193 5.33 -17.21 9.13
CA LEU A 193 6.15 -16.01 9.37
C LEU A 193 5.97 -15.42 10.76
N HIS A 194 5.15 -16.04 11.63
CA HIS A 194 4.71 -15.45 12.90
C HIS A 194 4.13 -14.03 12.75
N PHE A 195 3.51 -13.76 11.60
CA PHE A 195 2.93 -12.48 11.27
C PHE A 195 1.46 -12.45 11.73
N GLN A 196 1.07 -11.38 12.43
CA GLN A 196 -0.30 -11.18 12.88
C GLN A 196 -0.99 -10.15 11.99
N TRP A 197 -2.25 -10.42 11.63
CA TRP A 197 -3.05 -9.47 10.85
C TRP A 197 -3.31 -8.20 11.68
N PRO A 198 -2.91 -7.00 11.22
CA PRO A 198 -3.00 -5.80 12.05
C PRO A 198 -4.43 -5.39 12.39
N GLU A 199 -4.59 -4.84 13.59
CA GLU A 199 -5.86 -4.34 14.12
C GLU A 199 -6.51 -3.28 13.22
N ALA A 200 -5.70 -2.36 12.70
CA ALA A 200 -6.15 -1.31 11.79
C ALA A 200 -6.70 -1.84 10.44
N LEU A 201 -6.49 -3.13 10.12
CA LEU A 201 -6.96 -3.79 8.90
C LEU A 201 -8.01 -4.89 9.18
N LYS A 202 -8.62 -4.91 10.37
CA LYS A 202 -9.74 -5.83 10.65
C LYS A 202 -10.85 -5.66 9.62
N CYS A 203 -11.26 -6.77 9.00
CA CYS A 203 -12.14 -6.73 7.83
C CYS A 203 -13.54 -6.19 8.16
N GLU A 204 -13.94 -6.33 9.42
CA GLU A 204 -15.20 -5.81 9.97
C GLU A 204 -15.30 -4.28 9.86
N ALA A 205 -14.16 -3.58 9.83
CA ALA A 205 -14.09 -2.13 9.68
C ALA A 205 -14.44 -1.63 8.26
N PHE A 206 -14.49 -2.51 7.26
CA PHE A 206 -14.80 -2.12 5.87
C PHE A 206 -16.27 -2.38 5.51
N THR A 207 -16.77 -1.57 4.59
CA THR A 207 -18.16 -1.63 4.08
C THR A 207 -18.35 -2.79 3.10
N THR A 208 -19.59 -3.25 2.96
CA THR A 208 -20.06 -4.20 1.93
C THR A 208 -20.79 -3.51 0.77
N GLU A 209 -21.12 -2.22 0.91
CA GLU A 209 -21.83 -1.41 -0.09
C GLU A 209 -20.94 -0.25 -0.56
N SER A 210 -21.06 0.16 -1.83
CA SER A 210 -20.33 1.31 -2.42
C SER A 210 -18.80 1.23 -2.31
N CYS A 211 -18.23 0.05 -2.55
CA CYS A 211 -16.80 -0.24 -2.46
C CYS A 211 -16.28 -0.92 -3.74
N GLU A 212 -14.96 -0.91 -3.98
CA GLU A 212 -14.41 -1.75 -5.06
C GLU A 212 -14.35 -3.20 -4.59
N GLU A 213 -15.18 -4.04 -5.20
CA GLU A 213 -14.96 -5.48 -5.24
C GLU A 213 -13.67 -5.68 -6.02
N GLY A 214 -12.57 -6.06 -5.35
CA GLY A 214 -11.36 -6.44 -6.07
C GLY A 214 -11.75 -7.50 -7.09
N GLN A 215 -11.58 -7.15 -8.37
CA GLN A 215 -12.26 -7.80 -9.48
C GLN A 215 -12.24 -9.33 -9.33
N ASN A 216 -13.43 -9.96 -9.31
CA ASN A 216 -13.58 -11.33 -9.80
C ASN A 216 -13.18 -11.29 -11.28
N VAL A 217 -11.91 -11.49 -11.56
CA VAL A 217 -11.40 -11.72 -12.90
C VAL A 217 -11.85 -13.12 -13.31
N LEU A 218 -13.14 -13.28 -13.61
CA LEU A 218 -13.58 -14.20 -14.67
C LEU A 218 -13.28 -13.52 -16.01
N VAL A 219 -12.00 -13.21 -16.24
CA VAL A 219 -11.54 -13.00 -17.61
C VAL A 219 -11.41 -14.40 -18.17
N ALA A 220 -12.39 -14.79 -18.99
CA ALA A 220 -12.13 -15.78 -20.01
C ALA A 220 -10.78 -15.39 -20.66
N PRO A 221 -9.78 -16.28 -20.76
CA PRO A 221 -8.43 -15.89 -21.09
C PRO A 221 -8.36 -15.48 -22.57
N THR A 222 -8.72 -14.24 -22.86
CA THR A 222 -8.06 -13.50 -23.92
C THR A 222 -6.74 -13.06 -23.31
N LEU A 223 -5.73 -13.93 -23.41
CA LEU A 223 -4.34 -13.53 -23.19
C LEU A 223 -4.13 -12.25 -24.01
N PRO A 224 -3.92 -11.07 -23.41
CA PRO A 224 -3.46 -9.93 -24.17
C PRO A 224 -2.19 -10.39 -24.88
N THR A 225 -2.17 -10.24 -26.21
CA THR A 225 -1.01 -10.62 -27.00
C THR A 225 0.20 -9.90 -26.40
N PRO A 226 1.27 -10.64 -26.04
CA PRO A 226 2.41 -10.02 -25.38
C PRO A 226 3.03 -8.99 -26.33
N THR A 227 3.03 -7.73 -25.92
CA THR A 227 3.59 -6.61 -26.69
C THR A 227 4.92 -6.16 -26.08
N CYS A 228 5.80 -5.66 -26.94
CA CYS A 228 7.02 -4.99 -26.46
C CYS A 228 6.63 -3.74 -25.64
N GLN A 229 7.35 -3.49 -24.56
CA GLN A 229 7.18 -2.35 -23.68
C GLN A 229 8.55 -1.79 -23.28
N ARG A 230 8.61 -0.48 -23.04
CA ARG A 230 9.85 0.19 -22.63
C ARG A 230 10.33 -0.29 -21.27
N ILE A 231 11.64 -0.48 -21.12
CA ILE A 231 12.24 -0.89 -19.86
C ILE A 231 12.04 0.21 -18.81
N THR A 232 11.41 -0.13 -17.69
CA THR A 232 11.21 0.75 -16.53
C THR A 232 12.05 0.34 -15.34
N VAL A 233 12.64 -0.87 -15.37
CA VAL A 233 13.48 -1.39 -14.29
C VAL A 233 14.80 -0.59 -14.21
N PRO A 234 15.04 0.19 -13.14
CA PRO A 234 16.20 1.08 -13.03
C PRO A 234 17.56 0.41 -13.24
N LEU A 235 17.72 -0.84 -12.82
CA LEU A 235 18.97 -1.59 -13.01
C LEU A 235 19.29 -1.80 -14.51
N CYS A 236 18.27 -1.86 -15.36
CA CYS A 236 18.36 -2.26 -16.77
C CYS A 236 18.09 -1.12 -17.76
N ALA A 237 17.99 0.12 -17.27
CA ALA A 237 17.61 1.28 -18.07
C ALA A 237 18.71 1.79 -19.04
N ASP A 238 19.95 1.35 -18.87
CA ASP A 238 21.16 1.79 -19.55
C ASP A 238 21.81 0.66 -20.39
N LEU A 239 20.98 -0.22 -20.95
CA LEU A 239 21.43 -1.32 -21.81
C LEU A 239 21.42 -0.94 -23.30
N PRO A 240 22.04 -1.75 -24.18
CA PRO A 240 22.02 -1.53 -25.63
C PRO A 240 20.62 -1.65 -26.27
N TYR A 241 19.61 -2.05 -25.51
CA TYR A 241 18.23 -2.20 -25.95
C TYR A 241 17.29 -1.55 -24.94
N ASN A 242 16.17 -1.02 -25.43
CA ASN A 242 15.23 -0.22 -24.64
C ASN A 242 13.88 -0.90 -24.41
N ASP A 243 13.57 -1.94 -25.18
CA ASP A 243 12.26 -2.59 -25.17
C ASP A 243 12.37 -4.04 -24.69
N THR A 244 11.51 -4.40 -23.75
CA THR A 244 11.36 -5.74 -23.16
C THR A 244 9.97 -6.27 -23.46
N ILE A 245 9.74 -7.56 -23.25
CA ILE A 245 8.41 -8.18 -23.34
C ILE A 245 8.13 -9.00 -22.08
N MET A 246 6.85 -9.09 -21.72
CA MET A 246 6.37 -9.90 -20.60
C MET A 246 5.36 -10.94 -21.09
N PRO A 247 5.28 -12.13 -20.47
CA PRO A 247 6.07 -12.56 -19.33
C PRO A 247 7.55 -12.82 -19.67
N ASN A 248 8.44 -12.51 -18.72
CA ASN A 248 9.87 -12.76 -18.90
C ASN A 248 10.20 -14.27 -18.83
N ILE A 249 11.49 -14.62 -18.95
CA ILE A 249 11.94 -16.03 -18.98
C ILE A 249 11.58 -16.79 -17.70
N LEU A 250 11.51 -16.09 -16.57
CA LEU A 250 11.17 -16.64 -15.26
C LEU A 250 9.66 -16.67 -15.00
N GLY A 251 8.85 -16.20 -15.95
CA GLY A 251 7.39 -16.19 -15.84
C GLY A 251 6.81 -14.96 -15.13
N HIS A 252 7.64 -13.97 -14.76
CA HIS A 252 7.12 -12.72 -14.20
C HIS A 252 6.25 -12.02 -15.24
N LYS A 253 5.06 -11.58 -14.82
CA LYS A 253 4.04 -11.02 -15.72
C LYS A 253 4.21 -9.52 -15.93
N SER A 254 5.06 -8.86 -15.15
CA SER A 254 5.28 -7.41 -15.19
C SER A 254 6.73 -7.04 -14.89
N GLN A 255 7.12 -5.84 -15.31
CA GLN A 255 8.44 -5.28 -15.01
C GLN A 255 8.64 -4.96 -13.52
N ASP A 256 7.58 -4.67 -12.76
CA ASP A 256 7.68 -4.46 -11.31
C ASP A 256 8.06 -5.75 -10.58
N GLU A 257 7.42 -6.86 -10.99
CA GLU A 257 7.70 -8.19 -10.44
C GLU A 257 9.14 -8.60 -10.78
N ALA A 258 9.54 -8.44 -12.04
CA ALA A 258 10.90 -8.69 -12.49
C ALA A 258 11.93 -7.77 -11.81
N GLY A 259 11.62 -6.49 -11.66
CA GLY A 259 12.43 -5.47 -11.00
C GLY A 259 12.67 -5.79 -9.53
N SER A 260 11.62 -6.16 -8.80
CA SER A 260 11.70 -6.56 -7.39
C SER A 260 12.56 -7.81 -7.20
N ALA A 261 12.50 -8.75 -8.14
CA ALA A 261 13.30 -9.96 -8.10
C ALA A 261 14.77 -9.71 -8.47
N VAL A 262 15.05 -8.90 -9.50
CA VAL A 262 16.43 -8.60 -9.93
C VAL A 262 17.16 -7.67 -8.95
N PHE A 263 16.45 -6.80 -8.24
CA PHE A 263 17.05 -5.89 -7.27
C PHE A 263 17.73 -6.58 -6.08
N GLN A 264 17.40 -7.85 -5.83
CA GLN A 264 18.11 -8.65 -4.81
C GLN A 264 19.60 -8.85 -5.14
N PHE A 265 19.97 -8.70 -6.42
CA PHE A 265 21.35 -8.80 -6.88
C PHE A 265 22.12 -7.48 -6.82
N LEU A 266 21.51 -6.36 -6.42
CA LEU A 266 22.19 -5.06 -6.35
C LEU A 266 23.50 -5.09 -5.53
N PRO A 267 23.57 -5.75 -4.35
CA PRO A 267 24.83 -5.87 -3.63
C PRO A 267 25.92 -6.57 -4.45
N LEU A 268 25.57 -7.66 -5.14
CA LEU A 268 26.51 -8.43 -5.98
C LEU A 268 26.95 -7.60 -7.20
N VAL A 269 26.02 -6.90 -7.86
CA VAL A 269 26.33 -5.96 -8.96
C VAL A 269 27.27 -4.86 -8.48
N GLY A 270 27.06 -4.34 -7.26
CA GLY A 270 27.91 -3.32 -6.64
C GLY A 270 29.36 -3.76 -6.42
N THR A 271 29.61 -5.06 -6.25
CA THR A 271 30.98 -5.60 -6.14
C THR A 271 31.76 -5.55 -7.46
N LYS A 272 31.07 -5.40 -8.60
CA LYS A 272 31.66 -5.45 -9.95
C LYS A 272 32.46 -6.73 -10.22
N CYS A 273 32.05 -7.85 -9.62
CA CYS A 273 32.68 -9.16 -9.76
C CYS A 273 32.76 -9.68 -11.21
N SER A 274 31.83 -9.26 -12.08
CA SER A 274 31.89 -9.53 -13.52
C SER A 274 31.24 -8.39 -14.29
N PRO A 275 31.85 -7.90 -15.39
CA PRO A 275 31.21 -6.93 -16.28
C PRO A 275 29.97 -7.51 -16.97
N HIS A 276 29.83 -8.84 -16.99
CA HIS A 276 28.75 -9.55 -17.64
C HIS A 276 27.55 -9.81 -16.73
N LEU A 277 27.66 -9.57 -15.41
CA LEU A 277 26.59 -9.86 -14.46
C LEU A 277 25.32 -9.05 -14.74
N LYS A 278 25.46 -7.73 -14.88
CA LYS A 278 24.31 -6.84 -15.14
C LYS A 278 23.65 -7.14 -16.50
N PRO A 279 24.40 -7.24 -17.62
CA PRO A 279 23.82 -7.68 -18.89
C PRO A 279 23.11 -9.04 -18.81
N PHE A 280 23.72 -10.02 -18.13
CA PHE A 280 23.12 -11.33 -17.91
C PHE A 280 21.80 -11.24 -17.13
N LEU A 281 21.80 -10.59 -15.97
CA LEU A 281 20.58 -10.44 -15.16
C LEU A 281 19.47 -9.76 -15.97
N CYS A 282 19.76 -8.65 -16.64
CA CYS A 282 18.75 -7.96 -17.42
C CYS A 282 18.25 -8.76 -18.62
N SER A 283 19.08 -9.56 -19.26
CA SER A 283 18.64 -10.46 -20.34
C SER A 283 17.69 -11.57 -19.87
N VAL A 284 17.71 -11.94 -18.57
CA VAL A 284 16.76 -12.90 -17.98
C VAL A 284 15.50 -12.20 -17.46
N TYR A 285 15.68 -11.09 -16.73
CA TYR A 285 14.61 -10.41 -16.00
C TYR A 285 13.83 -9.42 -16.88
N THR A 286 14.48 -8.76 -17.83
CA THR A 286 13.92 -7.82 -18.81
C THR A 286 14.43 -8.16 -20.22
N PRO A 287 14.08 -9.34 -20.77
CA PRO A 287 14.64 -9.84 -22.01
C PRO A 287 14.33 -8.90 -23.18
N LYS A 288 15.30 -8.72 -24.09
CA LYS A 288 15.12 -7.90 -25.29
C LYS A 288 13.92 -8.39 -26.10
N CYS A 289 13.06 -7.44 -26.50
CA CYS A 289 11.96 -7.72 -27.42
C CYS A 289 12.48 -7.65 -28.87
N VAL A 290 12.35 -8.74 -29.62
CA VAL A 290 12.70 -8.83 -31.05
C VAL A 290 11.48 -9.37 -31.79
N SER A 291 10.90 -8.57 -32.68
CA SER A 291 9.74 -8.97 -33.50
C SER A 291 8.58 -9.56 -32.68
N GLY A 292 8.28 -8.97 -31.51
CA GLY A 292 7.21 -9.44 -30.62
C GLY A 292 7.53 -10.72 -29.84
N SER A 293 8.79 -11.15 -29.82
CA SER A 293 9.27 -12.31 -29.07
C SER A 293 10.40 -11.92 -28.10
N ARG A 294 10.52 -12.65 -26.98
CA ARG A 294 11.63 -12.49 -26.03
C ARG A 294 12.88 -13.19 -26.56
N GLN A 295 14.01 -12.50 -26.53
CA GLN A 295 15.32 -13.11 -26.79
C GLN A 295 15.91 -13.65 -25.48
N ALA A 296 16.22 -14.96 -25.45
CA ALA A 296 16.88 -15.59 -24.30
C ALA A 296 18.39 -15.27 -24.30
N PRO A 297 19.06 -15.22 -23.13
CA PRO A 297 20.50 -15.06 -23.10
C PRO A 297 21.24 -16.29 -23.56
N CYS A 298 22.46 -16.06 -24.02
CA CYS A 298 23.41 -17.12 -24.30
C CYS A 298 23.99 -17.72 -23.01
N ARG A 299 24.22 -19.02 -23.05
CA ARG A 299 24.94 -19.73 -21.99
C ARG A 299 26.30 -19.09 -21.69
N ALA A 300 27.03 -18.65 -22.71
CA ALA A 300 28.33 -17.99 -22.52
C ALA A 300 28.24 -16.72 -21.66
N LEU A 301 27.19 -15.91 -21.85
CA LEU A 301 26.96 -14.70 -21.04
C LEU A 301 26.68 -15.06 -19.58
N CYS A 302 25.88 -16.11 -19.34
CA CYS A 302 25.66 -16.64 -18.00
C CYS A 302 26.95 -17.14 -17.37
N GLU A 303 27.76 -17.92 -18.09
CA GLU A 303 28.99 -18.50 -17.56
C GLU A 303 30.02 -17.43 -17.19
N GLN A 304 30.13 -16.36 -17.99
CA GLN A 304 31.00 -15.21 -17.69
C GLN A 304 30.52 -14.41 -16.48
N ALA A 305 29.20 -14.29 -16.29
CA ALA A 305 28.63 -13.70 -15.08
C ALA A 305 28.89 -14.58 -13.85
N ARG A 306 28.65 -15.89 -13.98
CA ARG A 306 28.83 -16.89 -12.93
C ARG A 306 30.29 -17.00 -12.50
N SER A 307 31.22 -17.11 -13.44
CA SER A 307 32.64 -17.31 -13.13
C SER A 307 33.24 -16.18 -12.29
N GLY A 308 32.89 -14.92 -12.61
CA GLY A 308 33.38 -13.77 -11.84
C GLY A 308 32.71 -13.62 -10.47
N CYS A 309 31.43 -13.97 -10.35
CA CYS A 309 30.64 -13.65 -9.16
C CYS A 309 30.40 -14.82 -8.19
N LEU A 310 30.53 -16.07 -8.66
CA LEU A 310 30.40 -17.25 -7.81
C LEU A 310 31.39 -17.27 -6.64
N PRO A 311 32.68 -16.93 -6.80
CA PRO A 311 33.62 -16.90 -5.67
C PRO A 311 33.15 -15.99 -4.53
N ILE A 312 32.61 -14.81 -4.85
CA ILE A 312 32.06 -13.88 -3.85
C ILE A 312 30.86 -14.51 -3.14
N LEU A 313 29.92 -15.08 -3.90
CA LEU A 313 28.75 -15.75 -3.30
C LEU A 313 29.18 -16.87 -2.34
N THR A 314 30.16 -17.68 -2.73
CA THR A 314 30.64 -18.80 -1.90
C THR A 314 31.30 -18.34 -0.60
N ILE A 315 32.01 -17.20 -0.59
CA ILE A 315 32.59 -16.62 0.64
C ILE A 315 31.51 -16.33 1.68
N PHE A 316 30.33 -15.89 1.23
CA PHE A 316 29.19 -15.60 2.09
C PHE A 316 28.23 -16.79 2.27
N GLY A 317 28.64 -18.00 1.87
CA GLY A 317 27.84 -19.22 2.02
C GLY A 317 26.66 -19.35 1.04
N PHE A 318 26.62 -18.52 -0.01
CA PHE A 318 25.60 -18.58 -1.06
C PHE A 318 26.06 -19.42 -2.26
N GLN A 319 25.10 -20.02 -2.93
CA GLN A 319 25.30 -20.77 -4.18
C GLN A 319 24.80 -19.94 -5.38
N TRP A 320 25.21 -20.32 -6.59
CA TRP A 320 24.60 -19.75 -7.79
C TRP A 320 23.10 -20.10 -7.84
N PRO A 321 22.19 -19.14 -8.07
CA PRO A 321 20.76 -19.39 -8.00
C PRO A 321 20.28 -20.45 -8.99
N GLN A 322 19.40 -21.35 -8.54
CA GLN A 322 18.92 -22.49 -9.33
C GLN A 322 18.22 -22.05 -10.63
N HIS A 323 17.42 -20.98 -10.56
CA HIS A 323 16.71 -20.42 -11.70
C HIS A 323 17.59 -19.64 -12.68
N LEU A 324 18.89 -19.46 -12.35
CA LEU A 324 19.89 -18.82 -13.21
C LEU A 324 21.00 -19.78 -13.65
N LYS A 325 20.83 -21.09 -13.45
CA LYS A 325 21.79 -22.11 -13.90
C LYS A 325 22.07 -21.99 -15.40
N CYS A 326 23.35 -21.93 -15.76
CA CYS A 326 23.75 -21.63 -17.12
C CYS A 326 23.37 -22.73 -18.12
N GLU A 327 23.20 -23.95 -17.63
CA GLU A 327 22.72 -25.10 -18.40
C GLU A 327 21.30 -24.89 -18.94
N ALA A 328 20.50 -24.02 -18.30
CA ALA A 328 19.14 -23.69 -18.74
C ALA A 328 19.09 -22.78 -19.98
N PHE A 329 20.22 -22.22 -20.41
CA PHE A 329 20.29 -21.31 -21.56
C PHE A 329 20.92 -21.97 -22.79
N THR A 330 20.55 -21.49 -23.98
CA THR A 330 20.96 -22.06 -25.27
C THR A 330 22.38 -21.65 -25.66
N LEU A 331 22.97 -22.44 -26.57
CA LEU A 331 24.24 -22.13 -27.23
C LEU A 331 24.06 -21.41 -28.58
N GLU A 332 22.84 -21.44 -29.15
CA GLU A 332 22.54 -20.90 -30.48
C GLU A 332 21.80 -19.56 -30.39
N SER A 333 22.09 -18.67 -31.36
CA SER A 333 21.63 -17.26 -31.52
C SER A 333 22.17 -16.25 -30.50
N CYS A 334 23.48 -15.96 -30.60
CA CYS A 334 24.21 -15.02 -29.74
C CYS A 334 24.61 -13.68 -30.40
N GLU A 335 24.10 -13.40 -31.60
CA GLU A 335 24.30 -12.15 -32.33
C GLU A 335 23.02 -11.32 -32.35
#